data_AF-A0AAJ2NNF2-F1
#
_entry.id   AF-A0AAJ2NNF2-F1
#
_cell.length_a   1.000
_cell.length_b   1.000
_cell.length_c   1.000
_cell.angle_alpha   90.00
_cell.angle_beta   90.00
_cell.angle_gamma   90.00
#
_symmetry.space_group_name_H-M   'P 1'
#
loop_
_entity.id
_entity.type
_entity.pdbx_description
1 polymer ?
#
loop_
_entity_poly.entity_id
_entity_poly.type
_entity_poly.pdbx_seq_one_letter_code
_entity_poly.pdbx_strand_id
1 'polypeptide(L)'
;MKTWFLSIEAALLAMAGLRLLSGLIEISAAGLMLKLNSVEKAVAVNAMLAIVGPTIFITSILIGLTGLSDRLSLSKFLFIGAGVVLILIGIKR
;
A
#
# COMPACT_ATOMS: atom_id res chain seq x y z
N MET A 1 4.81 9.22 29.12
CA MET A 1 5.36 8.77 27.81
C MET A 1 5.46 7.25 27.63
N LYS A 2 5.44 6.42 28.70
CA LYS A 2 5.58 4.94 28.57
C LYS A 2 4.30 4.18 28.13
N THR A 3 3.12 4.79 28.20
CA THR A 3 1.84 4.14 27.84
C THR A 3 1.50 4.15 26.34
N TRP A 4 2.16 4.99 25.54
CA TRP A 4 1.87 5.12 24.11
C TRP A 4 2.24 3.87 23.30
N PHE A 5 3.39 3.25 23.61
CA PHE A 5 3.82 2.01 22.95
C PHE A 5 3.02 0.78 23.37
N LEU A 6 2.43 0.78 24.57
CA LEU A 6 1.60 -0.32 25.08
C LEU A 6 0.18 -0.33 24.48
N SER A 7 -0.22 0.74 23.81
CA SER A 7 -1.59 0.90 23.28
C SER A 7 -1.67 0.77 21.75
N ILE A 8 -0.57 0.39 21.08
CA ILE A 8 -0.56 0.30 19.62
C ILE A 8 -1.18 -1.04 19.20
N GLU A 9 -2.29 -0.96 18.48
CA GLU A 9 -2.95 -2.13 17.90
C GLU A 9 -2.01 -2.86 16.94
N ALA A 10 -1.97 -4.19 17.02
CA ALA A 10 -1.12 -5.01 16.15
C ALA A 10 -1.41 -4.76 14.65
N ALA A 11 -2.67 -4.50 14.31
CA ALA A 11 -3.07 -4.10 12.95
C ALA A 11 -2.43 -2.78 12.51
N LEU A 12 -2.35 -1.78 13.40
CA LEU A 12 -1.70 -0.50 13.10
C LEU A 12 -0.19 -0.67 12.90
N LEU A 13 0.48 -1.48 13.72
CA LEU A 13 1.90 -1.81 13.52
C LEU A 13 2.14 -2.51 12.19
N ALA A 14 1.28 -3.48 11.83
CA ALA A 14 1.37 -4.18 10.55
C ALA A 14 1.17 -3.22 9.36
N MET A 15 0.18 -2.32 9.43
CA MET A 15 -0.06 -1.31 8.39
C MET A 15 1.13 -0.36 8.25
N ALA A 16 1.66 0.16 9.35
CA ALA A 16 2.82 1.05 9.34
C ALA A 16 4.06 0.34 8.81
N GLY A 17 4.30 -0.90 9.23
CA GLY A 17 5.40 -1.74 8.76
C GLY A 17 5.33 -2.00 7.26
N LEU A 18 4.15 -2.32 6.72
CA LEU A 18 3.95 -2.48 5.28
C LEU A 18 4.26 -1.20 4.50
N ARG A 19 3.97 -0.01 5.06
CA ARG A 19 4.34 1.27 4.41
C ARG A 19 5.81 1.56 4.44
N LEU A 20 6.48 1.26 5.55
CA LEU A 20 7.93 1.36 5.62
C LEU A 20 8.59 0.44 4.60
N LEU A 21 8.13 -0.82 4.52
CA LEU A 21 8.60 -1.77 3.51
C LEU A 21 8.37 -1.27 2.08
N SER A 22 7.15 -0.80 1.77
CA SER A 22 6.83 -0.24 0.45
C SER A 22 7.74 0.95 0.11
N GLY A 23 7.93 1.86 1.06
CA GLY A 23 8.79 3.04 0.87
C GLY A 23 10.25 2.66 0.63
N LEU A 24 10.76 1.63 1.32
CA LEU A 24 12.12 1.11 1.08
C LEU A 24 12.26 0.49 -0.32
N ILE A 25 11.22 -0.18 -0.83
CA ILE A 25 11.21 -0.70 -2.20
C ILE A 25 11.27 0.44 -3.21
N GLU A 26 10.46 1.49 -3.03
CA GLU A 26 10.47 2.70 -3.87
C GLU A 26 11.84 3.39 -3.88
N ILE A 27 12.45 3.58 -2.70
CA ILE A 27 13.79 4.17 -2.57
C ILE A 27 14.85 3.30 -3.27
N SER A 28 14.76 1.98 -3.11
CA SER A 28 15.68 1.05 -3.77
C SER A 28 15.54 1.08 -5.29
N ALA A 29 14.31 1.15 -5.78
CA ALA A 29 14.03 1.29 -7.20
C ALA A 29 14.55 2.62 -7.76
N ALA A 30 14.34 3.73 -7.05
CA ALA A 30 14.92 5.02 -7.44
C ALA A 30 16.46 4.95 -7.52
N GLY A 31 17.11 4.33 -6.54
CA GLY A 31 18.56 4.07 -6.57
C GLY A 31 19.00 3.22 -7.77
N LEU A 32 18.23 2.19 -8.11
CA LEU A 32 18.47 1.36 -9.30
C LEU A 32 18.30 2.16 -10.59
N MET A 33 17.27 2.99 -10.71
CA MET A 33 17.06 3.86 -11.88
C MET A 33 18.25 4.79 -12.10
N LEU A 34 18.72 5.46 -11.03
CA LEU A 34 19.89 6.33 -11.08
C LEU A 34 21.15 5.56 -11.49
N LYS A 35 21.35 4.35 -10.96
CA LYS A 35 22.48 3.48 -11.32
C LYS A 35 22.44 3.04 -12.79
N LEU A 36 21.25 2.76 -13.32
CA LEU A 36 21.08 2.30 -14.70
C LEU A 36 21.20 3.43 -15.73
N ASN A 37 20.99 4.68 -15.31
CA ASN A 37 21.17 5.92 -16.07
C ASN A 37 20.60 5.87 -17.50
N SER A 38 19.43 5.24 -17.68
CA SER A 38 18.69 5.17 -18.94
C SER A 38 17.21 5.32 -18.62
N VAL A 39 16.55 6.18 -19.38
CA VAL A 39 15.11 6.41 -19.24
C VAL A 39 14.32 5.15 -19.56
N GLU A 40 14.70 4.38 -20.60
CA GLU A 40 13.98 3.13 -20.93
C GLU A 40 14.05 2.12 -19.79
N LYS A 41 15.23 1.97 -19.16
CA LYS A 41 15.40 1.08 -18.01
C LYS A 41 14.61 1.58 -16.80
N ALA A 42 14.56 2.89 -16.57
CA ALA A 42 13.77 3.46 -15.49
C ALA A 42 12.26 3.22 -15.69
N VAL A 43 11.77 3.32 -16.92
CA VAL A 43 10.38 2.97 -17.27
C VAL A 43 10.10 1.50 -16.99
N ALA A 44 11.02 0.59 -17.31
CA ALA A 44 10.88 -0.83 -16.98
C ALA A 44 10.80 -1.09 -15.46
N VAL A 45 11.61 -0.38 -14.67
CA VAL A 45 11.54 -0.45 -13.20
C VAL A 45 10.19 0.04 -12.68
N ASN A 46 9.69 1.16 -13.20
CA ASN A 46 8.36 1.68 -12.86
C ASN A 46 7.24 0.72 -13.24
N ALA A 47 7.35 0.04 -14.39
CA ALA A 47 6.37 -0.97 -14.80
C ALA A 47 6.30 -2.14 -13.80
N MET A 48 7.44 -2.54 -13.21
CA MET A 48 7.45 -3.53 -12.13
C MET A 48 6.81 -2.97 -10.84
N LEU A 49 7.13 -1.73 -10.46
CA LEU A 49 6.55 -1.08 -9.28
C LEU A 49 5.04 -0.87 -9.38
N ALA A 50 4.51 -0.71 -10.59
CA ALA A 50 3.08 -0.56 -10.84
C ALA A 50 2.24 -1.74 -10.32
N ILE A 51 2.85 -2.91 -10.09
CA ILE A 51 2.19 -4.06 -9.46
C ILE A 51 2.43 -4.05 -7.94
N VAL A 52 3.66 -3.75 -7.50
CA VAL A 52 4.07 -3.81 -6.10
C VAL A 52 3.32 -2.77 -5.25
N GLY A 53 3.26 -1.52 -5.70
CA GLY A 53 2.61 -0.43 -4.97
C GLY A 53 1.13 -0.73 -4.67
N PRO A 54 0.30 -1.04 -5.69
CA PRO A 54 -1.09 -1.42 -5.47
C PRO A 54 -1.27 -2.66 -4.59
N THR A 55 -0.42 -3.68 -4.73
CA THR A 55 -0.51 -4.90 -3.92
C THR A 55 -0.30 -4.63 -2.44
N ILE A 56 0.75 -3.87 -2.08
CA ILE A 56 1.01 -3.50 -0.68
C ILE A 56 -0.08 -2.57 -0.15
N PHE A 57 -0.55 -1.63 -0.97
CA PHE A 57 -1.63 -0.73 -0.61
C PHE A 57 -2.94 -1.47 -0.27
N ILE A 58 -3.39 -2.38 -1.14
CA ILE A 58 -4.59 -3.19 -0.95
C ILE A 58 -4.44 -4.06 0.29
N THR A 59 -3.29 -4.72 0.48
CA THR A 59 -3.02 -5.55 1.66
C THR A 59 -3.11 -4.73 2.95
N SER A 60 -2.54 -3.53 2.96
CA SER A 60 -2.61 -2.61 4.09
C SER A 60 -4.05 -2.20 4.40
N ILE A 61 -4.89 -1.95 3.38
CA ILE A 61 -6.31 -1.66 3.58
C ILE A 61 -7.03 -2.86 4.18
N LEU A 62 -6.82 -4.07 3.64
CA LEU A 62 -7.47 -5.28 4.13
C LEU A 62 -7.14 -5.53 5.61
N ILE A 63 -5.88 -5.37 6.01
CA ILE A 63 -5.48 -5.46 7.43
C ILE A 63 -6.24 -4.43 8.28
N GLY A 64 -6.30 -3.18 7.83
CA GLY A 64 -7.08 -2.13 8.50
C GLY A 64 -8.56 -2.49 8.64
N LEU A 65 -9.18 -3.04 7.59
CA LEU A 65 -10.58 -3.47 7.63
C LEU A 65 -10.82 -4.65 8.57
N THR A 66 -9.88 -5.60 8.65
CA THR A 66 -9.96 -6.69 9.63
C THR A 66 -9.80 -6.21 11.07
N GLY A 67 -9.04 -5.15 11.32
CA GLY A 67 -8.97 -4.50 12.64
C GLY A 67 -10.22 -3.68 12.99
N LEU A 68 -10.99 -3.26 11.99
CA LEU A 68 -12.23 -2.49 12.13
C LEU A 68 -13.50 -3.33 11.98
N SER A 69 -13.39 -4.65 11.80
CA SER A 69 -14.46 -5.55 11.35
C SER A 69 -15.70 -5.49 12.25
N ASP A 70 -15.55 -5.40 13.56
CA ASP A 70 -16.66 -5.29 14.51
C ASP A 70 -17.38 -3.92 14.45
N ARG A 71 -16.79 -2.91 13.81
CA ARG A 71 -17.31 -1.52 13.71
C ARG A 71 -17.76 -1.13 12.31
N LEU A 72 -17.61 -2.01 11.33
CA LEU A 72 -17.93 -1.72 9.93
C LEU A 72 -19.30 -2.31 9.55
N SER A 73 -20.25 -1.44 9.20
CA SER A 73 -21.51 -1.85 8.57
C SER A 73 -21.27 -2.31 7.12
N LEU A 74 -22.14 -3.21 6.64
CA LEU A 74 -22.10 -3.72 5.25
C LEU A 74 -22.06 -2.59 4.20
N SER A 75 -22.74 -1.47 4.46
CA SER A 75 -22.73 -0.28 3.60
C SER A 75 -21.32 0.31 3.40
N LYS A 76 -20.49 0.34 4.44
CA LYS A 76 -19.11 0.87 4.35
C LYS A 76 -18.23 -0.04 3.50
N PHE A 77 -18.40 -1.36 3.62
CA PHE A 77 -17.71 -2.34 2.77
C PHE A 77 -18.04 -2.14 1.29
N LEU A 78 -19.30 -1.89 0.95
CA LEU A 78 -19.71 -1.61 -0.44
C LEU A 78 -19.04 -0.34 -0.99
N PHE A 79 -18.96 0.74 -0.21
CA PHE A 79 -18.27 1.96 -0.63
C PHE A 79 -16.76 1.76 -0.83
N ILE A 80 -16.10 1.01 0.06
CA ILE A 80 -14.68 0.70 -0.08
C ILE A 80 -14.44 -0.16 -1.32
N GLY A 81 -15.25 -1.21 -1.52
CA GLY A 81 -15.17 -2.06 -2.70
C GLY A 81 -15.38 -1.29 -4.00
N ALA A 82 -16.34 -0.36 -4.04
CA ALA A 82 -16.55 0.53 -5.17
C ALA A 82 -15.32 1.41 -5.47
N GLY A 83 -14.70 1.99 -4.43
CA GLY A 83 -13.46 2.76 -4.57
C GLY A 83 -12.32 1.95 -5.18
N VAL A 84 -12.12 0.71 -4.75
CA VAL A 84 -11.11 -0.21 -5.33
C VAL A 84 -11.40 -0.46 -6.81
N VAL A 85 -12.66 -0.75 -7.17
CA VAL A 85 -13.06 -0.96 -8.58
C VAL A 85 -12.80 0.28 -9.42
N LEU A 86 -13.10 1.48 -8.92
CA LEU A 86 -12.85 2.74 -9.63
C LEU A 86 -11.34 2.97 -9.89
N ILE A 87 -10.48 2.68 -8.91
CA ILE A 87 -9.02 2.75 -9.09
C ILE A 87 -8.57 1.80 -10.20
N LEU A 88 -9.05 0.55 -10.19
CA LEU A 88 -8.71 -0.44 -11.20
C LEU A 88 -9.20 -0.05 -12.60
N ILE A 89 -10.39 0.54 -12.71
CA ILE A 89 -10.90 1.10 -13.97
C ILE A 89 -10.00 2.24 -14.46
N GLY A 90 -9.59 3.15 -13.56
CA GLY A 90 -8.72 4.27 -13.87
C GLY A 90 -7.32 3.88 -14.36
N ILE A 91 -6.77 2.77 -13.87
CA ILE A 91 -5.48 2.24 -14.34
C ILE A 91 -5.58 1.59 -15.73
N LYS A 92 -6.76 1.06 -16.09
CA LYS A 92 -6.97 0.30 -17.34
C LYS A 92 -7.36 1.19 -18.55
N ARG A 93 -7.29 2.52 -18.44
CA ARG A 93 -7.60 3.46 -19.53
C ARG A 93 -6.43 4.36 -19.86
#